data_AF-A0A2H0V3I2-F1
#
_entry.id   AF-A0A2H0V3I2-F1
#
_cell.length_a   1.000
_cell.length_b   1.000
_cell.length_c   1.000
_cell.angle_alpha   90.00
_cell.angle_beta   90.00
_cell.angle_gamma   90.00
#
_symmetry.space_group_name_H-M   'P 1'
#
loop_
_entity.id
_entity.type
_entity.pdbx_description
1 polymer ?
#
loop_
_entity_poly.entity_id
_entity_poly.type
_entity_poly.pdbx_seq_one_letter_code
_entity_poly.pdbx_strand_id
1 'polypeptide(L)'
;MTEVPPQQPTLKDAYNALPPKIKSFIPEANFSYYEGTNRLHCGPQKTGGSKFVGLDNIFQVFNHIDIKKLIERIKEQNDDRDELKDAGTPESAFFPAKRLTEHPAGLPEALYFKIPDIKGTLSIQKLSDLPDDTRVLVAREKGHGNPEKKETYNPASFTAFIPDQDMPTSDFATVIVGREADSTDFSLWTLHPGPPIRPLLTDFNWTANLKSSEEISGTEKPTAIVTTVGELKKYLGHDDYIKISTGDLESELTKFDFTEK
;
A
#
# COMPACT_ATOMS: atom_id res chain seq x y z
N MET A 1 -6.58 43.40 -10.22
CA MET A 1 -5.56 42.67 -9.44
C MET A 1 -6.07 41.26 -9.31
N THR A 2 -5.40 40.30 -9.92
CA THR A 2 -5.73 38.87 -9.78
C THR A 2 -5.12 38.43 -8.45
N GLU A 3 -5.94 38.18 -7.44
CA GLU A 3 -5.48 37.56 -6.21
C GLU A 3 -4.87 36.20 -6.57
N VAL A 4 -3.58 36.04 -6.29
CA VAL A 4 -2.93 34.74 -6.39
C VAL A 4 -3.61 33.86 -5.33
N PRO A 5 -4.22 32.71 -5.72
CA PRO A 5 -4.85 31.84 -4.75
C PRO A 5 -3.82 31.48 -3.66
N PRO A 6 -4.23 31.42 -2.39
CA PRO A 6 -3.32 31.09 -1.31
C PRO A 6 -2.63 29.76 -1.64
N GLN A 7 -1.30 29.81 -1.65
CA GLN A 7 -0.48 28.64 -1.95
C GLN A 7 -0.75 27.61 -0.85
N GLN A 8 -1.25 26.43 -1.22
CA GLN A 8 -1.47 25.36 -0.25
C GLN A 8 -0.12 25.02 0.42
N PRO A 9 -0.09 24.85 1.76
CA PRO A 9 1.13 24.53 2.47
C PRO A 9 1.72 23.22 1.94
N THR A 10 3.03 23.18 1.78
CA THR A 10 3.75 21.97 1.35
C THR A 10 3.71 20.90 2.45
N LEU A 11 4.02 19.65 2.11
CA LEU A 11 4.20 18.60 3.12
C LEU A 11 5.28 18.99 4.15
N LYS A 12 6.30 19.75 3.76
CA LYS A 12 7.36 20.21 4.67
C LYS A 12 6.85 21.29 5.61
N ASP A 13 5.96 22.17 5.17
CA ASP A 13 5.30 23.14 6.04
C ASP A 13 4.41 22.43 7.07
N ALA A 14 3.64 21.43 6.62
CA ALA A 14 2.83 20.60 7.50
C ALA A 14 3.71 19.86 8.54
N TYR A 15 4.82 19.26 8.11
CA TYR A 15 5.81 18.66 9.01
C TYR A 15 6.33 19.68 10.02
N ASN A 16 6.72 20.87 9.58
CA ASN A 16 7.26 21.92 10.43
C ASN A 16 6.25 22.42 11.47
N ALA A 17 4.96 22.33 11.19
CA ALA A 17 3.88 22.65 12.13
C ALA A 17 3.59 21.54 13.16
N LEU A 18 4.09 20.31 12.96
CA LEU A 18 3.84 19.21 13.89
C LEU A 18 4.45 19.49 15.28
N PRO A 19 3.79 19.02 16.36
CA PRO A 19 4.34 19.09 17.70
C PRO A 19 5.75 18.46 17.78
N PRO A 20 6.71 19.05 18.53
CA PRO A 20 8.08 18.50 18.63
C PRO A 20 8.12 17.04 19.07
N LYS A 21 7.19 16.63 19.94
CA LYS A 21 7.07 15.26 20.41
C LYS A 21 6.61 14.27 19.34
N ILE A 22 5.94 14.71 18.28
CA ILE A 22 5.59 13.86 17.14
C ILE A 22 6.72 13.81 16.13
N LYS A 23 7.41 14.93 15.92
CA LYS A 23 8.59 14.97 15.05
C LYS A 23 9.68 14.00 15.48
N SER A 24 9.82 13.68 16.77
CA SER A 24 10.77 12.65 17.22
C SER A 24 10.46 11.25 16.69
N PHE A 25 9.22 10.96 16.30
CA PHE A 25 8.83 9.71 15.63
C PHE A 25 8.90 9.81 14.10
N ILE A 26 9.10 11.01 13.53
CA ILE A 26 9.07 11.24 12.08
C ILE A 26 10.44 11.79 11.69
N PRO A 27 11.46 10.91 11.57
CA PRO A 27 12.82 11.34 11.27
C PRO A 27 12.90 12.02 9.90
N GLU A 28 13.58 13.15 9.83
CA GLU A 28 13.73 13.89 8.56
C GLU A 28 14.45 13.09 7.48
N ALA A 29 15.28 12.11 7.87
CA ALA A 29 15.94 11.20 6.94
C ALA A 29 14.95 10.42 6.05
N ASN A 30 13.71 10.21 6.52
CA ASN A 30 12.67 9.47 5.80
C ASN A 30 11.74 10.39 4.99
N PHE A 31 12.05 11.68 4.86
CA PHE A 31 11.11 12.65 4.28
C PHE A 31 10.72 12.34 2.82
N SER A 32 11.65 11.82 2.01
CA SER A 32 11.36 11.39 0.64
C SER A 32 10.33 10.26 0.57
N TYR A 33 10.34 9.35 1.54
CA TYR A 33 9.34 8.30 1.67
C TYR A 33 7.97 8.90 2.03
N TYR A 34 7.92 9.86 2.95
CA TYR A 34 6.67 10.55 3.32
C TYR A 34 6.10 11.36 2.15
N GLU A 35 6.94 11.96 1.30
CA GLU A 35 6.49 12.60 0.05
C GLU A 35 5.87 11.59 -0.93
N GLY A 36 6.48 10.41 -1.06
CA GLY A 36 5.92 9.30 -1.84
C GLY A 36 4.55 8.86 -1.32
N THR A 37 4.45 8.63 -0.02
CA THR A 37 3.21 8.25 0.69
C THR A 37 2.14 9.34 0.55
N ASN A 38 2.54 10.61 0.66
CA ASN A 38 1.64 11.75 0.49
C ASN A 38 1.09 11.86 -0.94
N ARG A 39 1.96 11.73 -1.94
CA ARG A 39 1.53 11.69 -3.35
C ARG A 39 0.62 10.50 -3.63
N LEU A 40 0.85 9.36 -2.99
CA LEU A 40 0.00 8.19 -3.13
C LEU A 40 -1.38 8.42 -2.52
N HIS A 41 -1.47 8.92 -1.29
CA HIS A 41 -2.74 8.95 -0.54
C HIS A 41 -3.50 10.28 -0.62
N CYS A 42 -2.81 11.40 -0.89
CA CYS A 42 -3.39 12.74 -0.97
C CYS A 42 -3.14 13.43 -2.32
N GLY A 43 -2.38 12.80 -3.24
CA GLY A 43 -2.05 13.40 -4.52
C GLY A 43 -3.25 13.47 -5.49
N PRO A 44 -3.24 14.45 -6.42
CA PRO A 44 -4.34 14.68 -7.35
C PRO A 44 -4.47 13.59 -8.43
N GLN A 45 -3.42 12.78 -8.63
CA GLN A 45 -3.45 11.67 -9.58
C GLN A 45 -4.25 10.50 -8.99
N LYS A 46 -5.44 10.28 -9.58
CA LYS A 46 -6.42 9.26 -9.18
C LYS A 46 -6.09 7.84 -9.65
N THR A 47 -5.03 7.66 -10.43
CA THR A 47 -4.69 6.34 -10.97
C THR A 47 -3.86 5.56 -9.95
N GLY A 48 -4.53 4.69 -9.20
CA GLY A 48 -3.93 3.70 -8.31
C GLY A 48 -3.78 4.14 -6.84
N GLY A 49 -3.93 3.15 -5.95
CA GLY A 49 -3.73 3.28 -4.50
C GLY A 49 -4.96 3.79 -3.73
N SER A 50 -5.10 3.36 -2.47
CA SER A 50 -6.09 3.90 -1.54
C SER A 50 -5.84 5.39 -1.28
N LYS A 51 -6.88 6.20 -1.04
CA LYS A 51 -6.78 7.66 -0.88
C LYS A 51 -7.47 8.14 0.39
N PHE A 52 -6.95 9.21 0.99
CA PHE A 52 -7.70 9.98 1.98
C PHE A 52 -8.73 10.87 1.29
N VAL A 53 -9.87 11.06 1.94
CA VAL A 53 -10.93 11.98 1.48
C VAL A 53 -10.93 13.20 2.40
N GLY A 54 -10.64 14.37 1.84
CA GLY A 54 -10.68 15.65 2.57
C GLY A 54 -9.41 16.00 3.35
N LEU A 55 -8.33 15.22 3.22
CA LEU A 55 -7.00 15.59 3.71
C LEU A 55 -6.13 16.11 2.58
N ASP A 56 -5.51 17.28 2.78
CA ASP A 56 -4.56 17.86 1.82
C ASP A 56 -3.18 17.19 1.91
N ASN A 57 -2.85 16.63 3.08
CA ASN A 57 -1.61 15.91 3.30
C ASN A 57 -1.74 14.86 4.41
N ILE A 58 -0.85 13.86 4.37
CA ILE A 58 -0.88 12.73 5.30
C ILE A 58 -0.66 13.13 6.77
N PHE A 59 0.06 14.22 7.05
CA PHE A 59 0.31 14.64 8.43
C PHE A 59 -0.90 15.29 9.09
N GLN A 60 -1.93 15.67 8.33
CA GLN A 60 -3.20 16.13 8.91
C GLN A 60 -3.90 15.03 9.72
N VAL A 61 -3.60 13.74 9.51
CA VAL A 61 -4.08 12.64 10.36
C VAL A 61 -3.75 12.88 11.84
N PHE A 62 -2.59 13.48 12.13
CA PHE A 62 -2.18 13.78 13.51
C PHE A 62 -3.02 14.86 14.20
N ASN A 63 -3.83 15.62 13.46
CA ASN A 63 -4.78 16.57 14.05
C ASN A 63 -5.99 15.88 14.68
N HIS A 64 -6.21 14.60 14.37
CA HIS A 64 -7.37 13.80 14.83
C HIS A 64 -7.02 12.86 15.98
N ILE A 65 -5.79 12.91 16.50
CA ILE A 65 -5.33 12.04 17.58
C ILE A 65 -4.76 12.85 18.74
N ASP A 66 -5.07 12.42 19.96
CA ASP A 66 -4.37 12.91 21.15
C ASP A 66 -2.92 12.41 21.13
N ILE A 67 -2.03 13.32 20.77
CA ILE A 67 -0.58 13.09 20.68
C ILE A 67 0.01 12.59 21.99
N LYS A 68 -0.45 13.05 23.15
CA LYS A 68 0.09 12.59 24.43
C LYS A 68 -0.27 11.13 24.65
N LYS A 69 -1.55 10.80 24.41
CA LYS A 69 -2.05 9.42 24.52
C LYS A 69 -1.36 8.49 23.53
N LEU A 70 -1.14 8.92 22.28
CA LEU A 70 -0.39 8.14 21.29
C LEU A 70 1.00 7.77 21.80
N ILE A 71 1.73 8.74 22.35
CA ILE A 71 3.10 8.53 22.85
C ILE A 71 3.12 7.58 24.05
N GLU A 72 2.17 7.72 24.97
CA GLU A 72 2.01 6.81 26.11
C GLU A 72 1.77 5.38 25.62
N ARG A 73 0.83 5.20 24.67
CA ARG A 73 0.53 3.90 24.07
C ARG A 73 1.72 3.28 23.34
N ILE A 74 2.52 4.07 22.62
CA ILE A 74 3.76 3.57 21.97
C ILE A 74 4.74 3.05 23.02
N LYS A 75 4.92 3.76 24.13
CA LYS A 75 5.82 3.33 25.23
C LYS A 75 5.32 2.07 25.92
N GLU A 76 4.01 1.95 26.10
CA GLU A 76 3.37 0.77 26.68
C GLU A 76 3.28 -0.41 25.70
N GLN A 77 3.62 -0.18 24.43
CA GLN A 77 3.49 -1.15 23.33
C GLN A 77 2.07 -1.72 23.24
N ASN A 78 1.09 -0.81 23.35
CA ASN A 78 -0.33 -1.10 23.30
C ASN A 78 -0.94 -0.45 22.05
N ASP A 79 -1.49 -1.26 21.14
CA ASP A 79 -1.96 -0.85 19.82
C ASP A 79 -3.41 -1.29 19.54
N ASP A 80 -3.95 -0.95 18.38
CA ASP A 80 -5.35 -1.19 17.98
C ASP A 80 -5.49 -2.42 17.06
N ARG A 81 -4.58 -3.40 17.16
CA ARG A 81 -4.55 -4.55 16.24
C ARG A 81 -5.87 -5.33 16.20
N ASP A 82 -6.52 -5.53 17.34
CA ASP A 82 -7.76 -6.31 17.42
C ASP A 82 -8.92 -5.52 16.78
N GLU A 83 -8.99 -4.20 17.03
CA GLU A 83 -9.95 -3.32 16.35
C GLU A 83 -9.73 -3.29 14.82
N LEU A 84 -8.47 -3.36 14.38
CA LEU A 84 -8.13 -3.41 12.96
C LEU A 84 -8.47 -4.77 12.33
N LYS A 85 -8.35 -5.88 13.07
CA LYS A 85 -8.81 -7.21 12.63
C LYS A 85 -10.33 -7.25 12.49
N ASP A 86 -11.05 -6.69 13.45
CA ASP A 86 -12.52 -6.54 13.38
C ASP A 86 -12.93 -5.67 12.17
N ALA A 87 -12.10 -4.70 11.77
CA ALA A 87 -12.27 -3.91 10.57
C ALA A 87 -11.82 -4.60 9.26
N GLY A 88 -11.46 -5.88 9.31
CA GLY A 88 -11.14 -6.71 8.13
C GLY A 88 -9.65 -6.87 7.82
N THR A 89 -8.74 -6.36 8.66
CA THR A 89 -7.30 -6.54 8.47
C THR A 89 -6.90 -8.00 8.75
N PRO A 90 -6.26 -8.71 7.80
CA PRO A 90 -5.83 -10.09 8.04
C PRO A 90 -4.66 -10.15 9.02
N GLU A 91 -4.54 -11.25 9.77
CA GLU A 91 -3.43 -11.46 10.72
C GLU A 91 -2.05 -11.25 10.06
N SER A 92 -1.91 -11.69 8.81
CA SER A 92 -0.68 -11.61 8.02
C SER A 92 -0.21 -10.18 7.72
N ALA A 93 -1.05 -9.16 7.95
CA ALA A 93 -0.66 -7.76 7.82
C ALA A 93 0.14 -7.23 9.01
N PHE A 94 0.11 -7.93 10.15
CA PHE A 94 0.72 -7.46 11.39
C PHE A 94 2.12 -8.03 11.59
N PHE A 95 3.07 -7.13 11.82
CA PHE A 95 4.30 -7.48 12.52
C PHE A 95 4.00 -7.66 14.02
N PRO A 96 4.85 -8.42 14.74
CA PRO A 96 4.68 -8.55 16.19
C PRO A 96 4.81 -7.20 16.88
N ALA A 97 3.98 -6.96 17.92
CA ALA A 97 4.11 -5.79 18.79
C ALA A 97 5.40 -5.79 19.61
N LYS A 98 5.93 -6.99 19.90
CA LYS A 98 7.10 -7.23 20.75
C LYS A 98 7.92 -8.38 20.17
N ARG A 99 9.23 -8.26 20.16
CA ARG A 99 10.15 -9.35 19.83
C ARG A 99 10.15 -10.34 20.97
N LEU A 100 9.70 -11.55 20.67
CA LEU A 100 9.83 -12.71 21.53
C LEU A 100 11.14 -13.43 21.20
N THR A 101 11.66 -14.19 22.16
CA THR A 101 12.93 -14.92 22.02
C THR A 101 12.86 -15.97 20.90
N GLU A 102 11.66 -16.47 20.59
CA GLU A 102 11.38 -17.41 19.50
C GLU A 102 11.27 -16.76 18.11
N HIS A 103 11.19 -15.42 18.02
CA HIS A 103 11.12 -14.77 16.71
C HIS A 103 12.47 -14.82 15.99
N PRO A 104 12.48 -14.95 14.65
CA PRO A 104 13.71 -14.89 13.87
C PRO A 104 14.54 -13.64 14.20
N ALA A 105 15.85 -13.83 14.32
CA ALA A 105 16.77 -12.71 14.45
C ALA A 105 16.60 -11.76 13.24
N GLY A 106 16.56 -10.46 13.49
CA GLY A 106 16.33 -9.49 12.42
C GLY A 106 14.86 -9.19 12.12
N LEU A 107 13.89 -9.81 12.80
CA LEU A 107 12.48 -9.48 12.59
C LEU A 107 12.16 -8.08 13.19
N PRO A 108 11.58 -7.16 12.40
CA PRO A 108 11.19 -5.85 12.90
C PRO A 108 9.86 -5.95 13.68
N GLU A 109 9.56 -4.93 14.46
CA GLU A 109 8.32 -4.83 15.26
C GLU A 109 7.52 -3.60 14.85
N ALA A 110 6.20 -3.69 14.97
CA ALA A 110 5.31 -2.56 14.67
C ALA A 110 4.09 -2.49 15.59
N LEU A 111 3.63 -1.25 15.81
CA LEU A 111 2.41 -0.89 16.50
C LEU A 111 1.48 -0.18 15.52
N TYR A 112 0.19 -0.51 15.60
CA TYR A 112 -0.83 -0.10 14.64
C TYR A 112 -1.94 0.68 15.35
N PHE A 113 -2.17 1.93 14.96
CA PHE A 113 -3.16 2.80 15.61
C PHE A 113 -4.30 3.14 14.67
N LYS A 114 -5.53 2.88 15.11
CA LYS A 114 -6.76 3.22 14.39
C LYS A 114 -7.18 4.63 14.76
N ILE A 115 -7.28 5.50 13.76
CA ILE A 115 -7.69 6.89 13.92
C ILE A 115 -9.11 7.04 13.35
N PRO A 116 -10.15 7.13 14.20
CA PRO A 116 -11.53 7.22 13.75
C PRO A 116 -11.82 8.55 13.03
N ASP A 117 -12.94 8.59 12.32
CA ASP A 117 -13.50 9.77 11.65
C ASP A 117 -12.64 10.37 10.52
N ILE A 118 -11.69 9.59 9.98
CA ILE A 118 -10.91 9.97 8.80
C ILE A 118 -11.37 9.13 7.62
N LYS A 119 -12.03 9.77 6.67
CA LYS A 119 -12.58 9.09 5.49
C LYS A 119 -11.49 8.75 4.48
N GLY A 120 -11.69 7.65 3.78
CA GLY A 120 -10.83 7.24 2.66
C GLY A 120 -11.55 6.36 1.66
N THR A 121 -10.94 6.21 0.48
CA THR A 121 -11.29 5.20 -0.52
C THR A 121 -10.17 4.16 -0.60
N LEU A 122 -10.52 2.90 -0.79
CA LEU A 122 -9.59 1.78 -0.81
C LEU A 122 -9.45 1.27 -2.23
N SER A 123 -8.23 1.05 -2.69
CA SER A 123 -7.96 0.44 -4.02
C SER A 123 -7.72 -1.05 -3.91
N ILE A 124 -8.39 -1.70 -2.97
CA ILE A 124 -8.23 -3.12 -2.64
C ILE A 124 -9.57 -3.71 -2.21
N GLN A 125 -9.80 -4.98 -2.53
CA GLN A 125 -11.01 -5.71 -2.15
C GLN A 125 -10.71 -7.21 -2.09
N LYS A 126 -11.52 -8.00 -1.38
CA LYS A 126 -11.40 -9.47 -1.42
C LYS A 126 -11.75 -9.98 -2.81
N LEU A 127 -11.03 -10.99 -3.27
CA LEU A 127 -11.28 -11.63 -4.56
C LEU A 127 -12.67 -12.27 -4.62
N SER A 128 -13.16 -12.80 -3.51
CA SER A 128 -14.50 -13.39 -3.37
C SER A 128 -15.64 -12.39 -3.60
N ASP A 129 -15.43 -11.10 -3.35
CA ASP A 129 -16.45 -10.07 -3.50
C ASP A 129 -16.62 -9.60 -4.96
N LEU A 130 -15.75 -10.05 -5.87
CA LEU A 130 -15.77 -9.65 -7.27
C LEU A 130 -16.50 -10.67 -8.17
N PRO A 131 -17.28 -10.22 -9.18
CA PRO A 131 -17.87 -11.08 -10.20
C PRO A 131 -16.80 -11.86 -10.98
N ASP A 132 -17.09 -13.12 -11.32
CA ASP A 132 -16.13 -14.03 -11.95
C ASP A 132 -15.67 -13.59 -13.35
N ASP A 133 -16.46 -12.79 -14.06
CA ASP A 133 -16.15 -12.24 -15.38
C ASP A 133 -15.35 -10.92 -15.34
N THR A 134 -15.11 -10.37 -14.14
CA THR A 134 -14.33 -9.13 -13.95
C THR A 134 -12.92 -9.31 -14.55
N ARG A 135 -12.54 -8.40 -15.45
CA ARG A 135 -11.22 -8.41 -16.10
C ARG A 135 -10.12 -8.07 -15.11
N VAL A 136 -9.06 -8.87 -15.12
CA VAL A 136 -7.88 -8.68 -14.26
C VAL A 136 -6.63 -8.61 -15.11
N LEU A 137 -5.87 -7.53 -14.91
CA LEU A 137 -4.50 -7.42 -15.38
C LEU A 137 -3.57 -8.13 -14.40
N VAL A 138 -2.85 -9.11 -14.90
CA VAL A 138 -1.75 -9.77 -14.19
C VAL A 138 -0.45 -9.21 -14.75
N ALA A 139 0.26 -8.42 -13.96
CA ALA A 139 1.48 -7.74 -14.39
C ALA A 139 2.62 -8.00 -13.42
N ARG A 140 3.80 -8.36 -13.95
CA ARG A 140 5.03 -8.38 -13.15
C ARG A 140 5.48 -6.95 -12.90
N GLU A 141 5.55 -6.58 -11.63
CA GLU A 141 6.16 -5.32 -11.21
C GLU A 141 7.66 -5.41 -11.51
N LYS A 142 8.23 -4.48 -12.28
CA LYS A 142 9.62 -4.56 -12.79
C LYS A 142 10.65 -4.88 -11.69
N GLY A 143 11.57 -5.79 -12.00
CA GLY A 143 12.81 -6.03 -11.25
C GLY A 143 13.39 -7.42 -11.49
N HIS A 144 14.68 -7.41 -11.84
CA HIS A 144 15.53 -8.50 -12.28
C HIS A 144 15.35 -9.82 -11.51
N GLY A 145 14.54 -10.74 -12.04
CA GLY A 145 14.64 -12.14 -11.68
C GLY A 145 15.79 -12.78 -12.46
N ASN A 146 16.98 -12.92 -11.86
CA ASN A 146 17.91 -13.92 -12.37
C ASN A 146 17.21 -15.28 -12.15
N PRO A 147 16.85 -16.04 -13.20
CA PRO A 147 16.12 -17.30 -13.04
C PRO A 147 16.90 -18.34 -12.23
N GLU A 148 18.19 -18.15 -12.01
CA GLU A 148 19.05 -18.99 -11.17
C GLU A 148 19.14 -18.51 -9.71
N LYS A 149 18.62 -17.32 -9.38
CA LYS A 149 18.54 -16.79 -8.02
C LYS A 149 17.09 -16.50 -7.66
N LYS A 150 16.44 -17.47 -7.01
CA LYS A 150 15.06 -17.34 -6.48
C LYS A 150 14.84 -16.07 -5.64
N GLU A 151 15.92 -15.53 -5.08
CA GLU A 151 15.96 -14.36 -4.20
C GLU A 151 15.69 -13.02 -4.93
N THR A 152 15.75 -12.99 -6.26
CA THR A 152 15.51 -11.76 -7.05
C THR A 152 14.25 -11.85 -7.91
N TYR A 153 13.44 -12.90 -7.75
CA TYR A 153 12.23 -13.08 -8.53
C TYR A 153 11.13 -12.14 -8.05
N ASN A 154 10.63 -11.30 -8.95
CA ASN A 154 9.55 -10.37 -8.63
C ASN A 154 8.18 -11.04 -8.79
N PRO A 155 7.34 -11.08 -7.74
CA PRO A 155 6.03 -11.68 -7.81
C PRO A 155 5.09 -10.87 -8.73
N ALA A 156 4.09 -11.53 -9.29
CA ALA A 156 3.06 -10.88 -10.10
C ALA A 156 2.11 -10.08 -9.21
N SER A 157 1.70 -8.92 -9.70
CA SER A 157 0.61 -8.12 -9.15
C SER A 157 -0.67 -8.32 -9.95
N PHE A 158 -1.80 -8.22 -9.26
CA PHE A 158 -3.12 -8.45 -9.82
C PHE A 158 -3.96 -7.20 -9.62
N THR A 159 -4.50 -6.66 -10.71
CA THR A 159 -5.37 -5.47 -10.68
C THR A 159 -6.65 -5.74 -11.45
N ALA A 160 -7.79 -5.76 -10.77
CA ALA A 160 -9.11 -5.82 -11.39
C ALA A 160 -9.52 -4.43 -11.89
N PHE A 161 -10.02 -4.34 -13.13
CA PHE A 161 -10.44 -3.09 -13.76
C PHE A 161 -11.97 -3.00 -13.83
N ILE A 162 -12.54 -2.04 -13.10
CA ILE A 162 -13.98 -1.88 -12.90
C ILE A 162 -14.36 -0.42 -13.12
N PRO A 163 -14.65 -0.01 -14.37
CA PRO A 163 -14.71 1.41 -14.76
C PRO A 163 -15.82 2.20 -14.06
N ASP A 164 -16.96 1.57 -13.78
CA ASP A 164 -18.16 2.22 -13.25
C ASP A 164 -18.49 1.82 -11.80
N GLN A 165 -17.47 1.43 -11.02
CA GLN A 165 -17.63 1.06 -9.62
C GLN A 165 -17.16 2.17 -8.66
N ASP A 166 -17.95 2.40 -7.62
CA ASP A 166 -17.49 3.14 -6.44
C ASP A 166 -16.42 2.35 -5.69
N MET A 167 -15.28 3.00 -5.42
CA MET A 167 -14.23 2.40 -4.61
C MET A 167 -14.73 2.14 -3.18
N PRO A 168 -14.41 0.98 -2.56
CA PRO A 168 -14.73 0.72 -1.16
C PRO A 168 -14.27 1.87 -0.28
N THR A 169 -15.08 2.24 0.71
CA THR A 169 -14.78 3.36 1.60
C THR A 169 -14.34 2.90 2.98
N SER A 170 -13.56 3.73 3.66
CA SER A 170 -13.22 3.61 5.08
C SER A 170 -13.63 4.88 5.81
N ASP A 171 -13.98 4.75 7.08
CA ASP A 171 -14.27 5.84 8.03
C ASP A 171 -13.13 6.07 9.05
N PHE A 172 -12.01 5.35 8.91
CA PHE A 172 -10.83 5.53 9.74
C PHE A 172 -9.53 5.56 8.91
N ALA A 173 -8.46 6.02 9.55
CA ALA A 173 -7.08 5.89 9.08
C ALA A 173 -6.28 4.94 9.98
N THR A 174 -5.21 4.36 9.45
CA THR A 174 -4.24 3.60 10.23
C THR A 174 -2.90 4.32 10.25
N VAL A 175 -2.35 4.52 11.44
CA VAL A 175 -0.96 4.97 11.64
C VAL A 175 -0.13 3.77 12.06
N ILE A 176 0.97 3.51 11.35
CA ILE A 176 1.88 2.42 11.67
C ILE A 176 3.21 3.02 12.10
N VAL A 177 3.60 2.72 13.33
CA VAL A 177 4.96 3.01 13.82
C VAL A 177 5.68 1.70 14.02
N GLY A 178 6.94 1.63 13.62
CA GLY A 178 7.73 0.44 13.81
C GLY A 178 9.19 0.78 14.06
N ARG A 179 9.93 -0.27 14.40
CA ARG A 179 11.37 -0.19 14.61
C ARG A 179 12.03 -1.34 13.88
N GLU A 180 13.09 -0.98 13.17
CA GLU A 180 13.97 -1.94 12.53
C GLU A 180 14.67 -2.81 13.57
N ALA A 181 15.21 -3.93 13.13
CA ALA A 181 15.66 -4.95 14.06
C ALA A 181 16.77 -4.51 15.02
N ASP A 182 17.59 -3.57 14.57
CA ASP A 182 18.74 -3.01 15.29
C ASP A 182 18.42 -1.61 15.86
N SER A 183 17.17 -1.15 15.76
CA SER A 183 16.73 0.15 16.29
C SER A 183 16.09 -0.01 17.66
N THR A 184 16.46 0.87 18.59
CA THR A 184 15.78 1.00 19.89
C THR A 184 14.48 1.77 19.78
N ASP A 185 14.40 2.68 18.81
CA ASP A 185 13.38 3.73 18.77
C ASP A 185 12.32 3.40 17.71
N PHE A 186 11.06 3.60 18.08
CA PHE A 186 9.94 3.56 17.15
C PHE A 186 9.94 4.80 16.26
N SER A 187 9.66 4.59 14.99
CA SER A 187 9.49 5.64 13.98
C SER A 187 8.23 5.39 13.17
N LEU A 188 7.64 6.47 12.65
CA LEU A 188 6.54 6.41 11.71
C LEU A 188 7.01 5.71 10.44
N TRP A 189 6.45 4.53 10.19
CA TRP A 189 6.67 3.81 8.96
C TRP A 189 5.72 4.28 7.88
N THR A 190 4.42 4.38 8.16
CA THR A 190 3.43 4.77 7.14
C THR A 190 2.11 5.21 7.77
N LEU A 191 1.28 5.87 6.94
CA LEU A 191 -0.12 6.15 7.21
C LEU A 191 -0.96 5.66 6.03
N HIS A 192 -2.08 5.02 6.32
CA HIS A 192 -2.98 4.50 5.29
C HIS A 192 -4.44 4.89 5.58
N PRO A 193 -5.24 5.19 4.55
CA PRO A 193 -6.69 5.24 4.70
C PRO A 193 -7.20 3.80 4.94
N GLY A 194 -7.96 3.62 6.01
CA GLY A 194 -8.57 2.35 6.39
C GLY A 194 -7.59 1.27 6.82
N PRO A 195 -7.99 -0.01 6.73
CA PRO A 195 -7.23 -1.13 7.25
C PRO A 195 -5.93 -1.33 6.44
N PRO A 196 -4.79 -1.67 7.07
CA PRO A 196 -3.49 -1.80 6.42
C PRO A 196 -3.37 -3.15 5.68
N ILE A 197 -4.25 -3.36 4.72
CA ILE A 197 -4.33 -4.59 3.95
C ILE A 197 -3.40 -4.47 2.73
N ARG A 198 -2.59 -5.50 2.51
CA ARG A 198 -1.76 -5.61 1.32
C ARG A 198 -2.48 -6.46 0.28
N PRO A 199 -2.50 -6.05 -1.00
CA PRO A 199 -2.94 -6.93 -2.06
C PRO A 199 -1.97 -8.12 -2.15
N LEU A 200 -2.50 -9.29 -2.45
CA LEU A 200 -1.71 -10.48 -2.67
C LEU A 200 -0.77 -10.28 -3.86
N LEU A 201 0.49 -10.64 -3.65
CA LEU A 201 1.50 -10.80 -4.69
C LEU A 201 1.93 -12.27 -4.65
N THR A 202 1.98 -12.93 -5.81
CA THR A 202 2.37 -14.35 -5.86
C THR A 202 3.18 -14.68 -7.10
N ASP A 203 3.98 -15.73 -6.99
CA ASP A 203 4.68 -16.35 -8.11
C ASP A 203 3.67 -17.12 -8.95
N PHE A 204 3.22 -16.49 -10.04
CA PHE A 204 2.16 -17.03 -10.86
C PHE A 204 2.71 -17.70 -12.13
N ASN A 205 2.60 -19.03 -12.22
CA ASN A 205 3.28 -19.84 -13.22
C ASN A 205 2.65 -19.80 -14.64
N TRP A 206 1.53 -19.08 -14.85
CA TRP A 206 1.03 -18.76 -16.19
C TRP A 206 1.96 -17.82 -16.97
N THR A 207 2.84 -17.10 -16.27
CA THR A 207 3.82 -16.20 -16.87
C THR A 207 5.00 -16.92 -17.54
N ALA A 208 5.23 -18.21 -17.29
CA ALA A 208 6.24 -19.00 -18.00
C ALA A 208 5.88 -19.22 -19.49
N ASN A 209 4.62 -19.03 -19.88
CA ASN A 209 4.17 -19.02 -21.27
C ASN A 209 4.18 -17.63 -21.91
N LEU A 210 4.52 -16.59 -21.13
CA LEU A 210 4.66 -15.20 -21.60
C LEU A 210 6.11 -14.79 -21.84
N LYS A 211 7.05 -15.71 -21.67
CA LYS A 211 8.41 -15.45 -22.09
C LYS A 211 8.37 -15.11 -23.57
N SER A 212 8.64 -13.86 -23.93
CA SER A 212 8.94 -13.59 -25.33
C SER A 212 10.18 -14.43 -25.67
N SER A 213 10.35 -14.85 -26.92
CA SER A 213 11.56 -15.55 -27.35
C SER A 213 12.86 -14.75 -27.05
N GLU A 214 12.75 -13.46 -26.72
CA GLU A 214 13.83 -12.54 -26.34
C GLU A 214 14.19 -12.61 -24.85
N GLU A 215 13.41 -13.29 -23.99
CA GLU A 215 13.78 -13.59 -22.60
C GLU A 215 15.03 -14.48 -22.52
N ILE A 216 15.35 -15.24 -23.59
CA ILE A 216 16.55 -16.08 -23.68
C ILE A 216 17.82 -15.22 -23.90
N SER A 217 17.70 -13.96 -24.33
CA SER A 217 18.83 -13.08 -24.68
C SER A 217 19.11 -11.94 -23.69
N GLY A 218 18.49 -11.91 -22.51
CA GLY A 218 18.83 -10.95 -21.45
C GLY A 218 18.25 -9.54 -21.60
N THR A 219 17.27 -9.33 -22.49
CA THR A 219 16.53 -8.07 -22.66
C THR A 219 15.09 -8.25 -22.21
N GLU A 220 14.84 -8.14 -20.91
CA GLU A 220 13.50 -8.36 -20.32
C GLU A 220 12.51 -7.25 -20.73
N LYS A 221 11.42 -7.63 -21.40
CA LYS A 221 10.25 -6.77 -21.63
C LYS A 221 9.22 -7.04 -20.52
N PRO A 222 8.62 -6.00 -19.90
CA PRO A 222 7.49 -6.18 -18.99
C PRO A 222 6.38 -6.99 -19.66
N THR A 223 5.87 -8.00 -18.98
CA THR A 223 4.78 -8.82 -19.49
C THR A 223 3.52 -8.72 -18.66
N ALA A 224 2.39 -8.65 -19.36
CA ALA A 224 1.06 -8.58 -18.82
C ALA A 224 0.14 -9.60 -19.50
N ILE A 225 -0.76 -10.21 -18.74
CA ILE A 225 -1.90 -10.98 -19.26
C ILE A 225 -3.18 -10.32 -18.77
N VAL A 226 -4.21 -10.35 -19.61
CA VAL A 226 -5.60 -10.14 -19.18
C VAL A 226 -6.24 -11.51 -18.92
N THR A 227 -6.77 -11.69 -17.73
CA THR A 227 -7.58 -12.85 -17.32
C THR A 227 -8.87 -12.38 -16.65
N THR A 228 -9.58 -13.27 -15.97
CA THR A 228 -10.77 -12.94 -15.18
C THR A 228 -10.62 -13.38 -13.73
N VAL A 229 -11.46 -12.83 -12.85
CA VAL A 229 -11.53 -13.22 -11.42
C VAL A 229 -11.84 -14.72 -11.27
N GLY A 230 -12.77 -15.28 -12.05
CA GLY A 230 -13.15 -16.68 -11.98
C GLY A 230 -11.99 -17.62 -12.33
N GLU A 231 -11.12 -17.21 -13.25
CA GLU A 231 -9.87 -17.93 -13.54
C GLU A 231 -8.85 -17.80 -12.40
N LEU A 232 -8.68 -16.62 -11.82
CA LEU A 232 -7.76 -16.41 -10.70
C LEU A 232 -8.14 -17.17 -9.43
N LYS A 233 -9.43 -17.30 -9.12
CA LYS A 233 -9.94 -18.06 -7.95
C LYS A 233 -9.54 -19.53 -7.98
N LYS A 234 -9.10 -20.08 -9.13
CA LYS A 234 -8.56 -21.46 -9.22
C LYS A 234 -7.15 -21.59 -8.64
N TYR A 235 -6.45 -20.48 -8.44
CA TYR A 235 -5.05 -20.43 -8.05
C TYR A 235 -4.80 -19.65 -6.77
N LEU A 236 -5.66 -18.68 -6.47
CA LEU A 236 -5.58 -17.82 -5.29
C LEU A 236 -6.65 -18.22 -4.28
N GLY A 237 -6.40 -17.94 -3.00
CA GLY A 237 -7.39 -18.09 -1.95
C GLY A 237 -8.56 -17.13 -2.19
N HIS A 238 -9.78 -17.61 -1.92
CA HIS A 238 -10.99 -16.79 -2.06
C HIS A 238 -10.96 -15.52 -1.18
N ASP A 239 -10.31 -15.60 -0.02
CA ASP A 239 -10.18 -14.49 0.92
C ASP A 239 -8.94 -13.62 0.69
N ASP A 240 -8.18 -13.87 -0.40
CA ASP A 240 -7.07 -13.01 -0.77
C ASP A 240 -7.56 -11.65 -1.27
N TYR A 241 -6.80 -10.61 -0.96
CA TYR A 241 -7.09 -9.25 -1.41
C TYR A 241 -6.42 -8.94 -2.74
N ILE A 242 -7.13 -8.28 -3.64
CA ILE A 242 -6.65 -7.88 -4.98
C ILE A 242 -6.72 -6.36 -5.13
N LYS A 243 -5.82 -5.76 -5.93
CA LYS A 243 -5.92 -4.34 -6.28
C LYS A 243 -7.14 -4.13 -7.17
N ILE A 244 -7.84 -3.02 -7.00
CA ILE A 244 -8.90 -2.60 -7.92
C ILE A 244 -8.55 -1.23 -8.52
N SER A 245 -9.01 -1.01 -9.74
CA SER A 245 -8.82 0.22 -10.49
C SER A 245 -10.10 0.56 -11.24
N THR A 246 -10.53 1.82 -11.16
CA THR A 246 -11.60 2.37 -12.02
C THR A 246 -11.03 2.96 -13.31
N GLY A 247 -9.75 2.76 -13.57
CA GLY A 247 -9.11 3.18 -14.81
C GLY A 247 -9.57 2.35 -16.00
N ASP A 248 -9.20 2.82 -17.18
CA ASP A 248 -9.39 2.08 -18.41
C ASP A 248 -8.29 1.01 -18.58
N LEU A 249 -8.70 -0.24 -18.76
CA LEU A 249 -7.76 -1.37 -18.93
C LEU A 249 -6.92 -1.21 -20.19
N GLU A 250 -7.52 -0.74 -21.29
CA GLU A 250 -6.82 -0.61 -22.58
C GLU A 250 -5.68 0.41 -22.47
N SER A 251 -5.95 1.55 -21.83
CA SER A 251 -4.95 2.56 -21.50
C SER A 251 -3.81 2.00 -20.64
N GLU A 252 -4.09 1.10 -19.69
CA GLU A 252 -3.05 0.44 -18.90
C GLU A 252 -2.23 -0.53 -19.76
N LEU A 253 -2.87 -1.30 -20.64
CA LEU A 253 -2.21 -2.25 -21.54
C LEU A 253 -1.23 -1.58 -22.50
N THR A 254 -1.48 -0.34 -22.93
CA THR A 254 -0.52 0.42 -23.76
C THR A 254 0.86 0.59 -23.11
N LYS A 255 0.96 0.52 -21.77
CA LYS A 255 2.25 0.59 -21.07
C LYS A 255 3.10 -0.67 -21.24
N PHE A 256 2.46 -1.76 -21.66
CA PHE A 256 3.07 -3.07 -21.90
C PHE A 256 3.19 -3.39 -23.40
N ASP A 257 2.63 -2.56 -24.29
CA ASP A 257 2.83 -2.66 -25.72
C ASP A 257 4.13 -1.95 -26.13
N PHE A 258 5.12 -2.76 -26.51
CA PHE A 258 6.44 -2.28 -26.95
C PHE A 258 6.63 -2.42 -28.47
N THR A 259 5.56 -2.65 -29.24
CA THR A 259 5.66 -2.82 -30.69
C THR A 259 5.99 -1.53 -31.44
N GLU A 260 5.87 -0.36 -30.79
CA GLU A 260 6.13 0.96 -31.37
C GLU A 260 7.34 1.73 -30.77
N LYS A 261 8.24 1.08 -30.02
CA LYS A 261 9.44 1.74 -29.43
C LYS A 261 10.76 1.25 -29.98
#